data_AF-A0A5S4GRM2-F1
#
_entry.id   AF-A0A5S4GRM2-F1
#
_cell.length_a   1.000
_cell.length_b   1.000
_cell.length_c   1.000
_cell.angle_alpha   90.00
_cell.angle_beta   90.00
_cell.angle_gamma   90.00
#
_symmetry.space_group_name_H-M   'P 1'
#
loop_
_entity.id
_entity.type
_entity.pdbx_description
1 polymer ?
#
loop_
_entity_poly.entity_id
_entity_poly.type
_entity_poly.pdbx_seq_one_letter_code
_entity_poly.pdbx_strand_id
1 'polypeptide(L)'
;MTEGFDNDLLWDEFHRVVNMNSEELRAFLLADASDEEGFPPDPDLGIDELGRAVLHILGKRKGDLTKVDVEVMRQVMDLVETMGDRTDDESRHELMSVGHDPLRG
;
A
#
# COMPACT_ATOMS: atom_id res chain seq x y z
N MET A 1 -3.20 -17.27 21.79
CA MET A 1 -1.84 -16.69 21.75
C MET A 1 -1.31 -16.58 20.32
N THR A 2 -2.19 -16.46 19.32
CA THR A 2 -1.83 -16.47 17.88
C THR A 2 -1.64 -15.06 17.33
N GLU A 3 -2.42 -14.07 17.79
CA GLU A 3 -2.39 -12.67 17.28
C GLU A 3 -1.00 -12.03 17.21
N GLY A 4 -0.10 -12.30 18.17
CA GLY A 4 1.25 -11.74 18.15
C GLY A 4 2.16 -12.33 17.06
N PHE A 5 1.98 -13.61 16.72
CA PHE A 5 2.72 -14.28 15.65
C PHE A 5 2.15 -13.93 14.27
N ASP A 6 0.82 -13.82 14.17
CA ASP A 6 0.12 -13.38 12.95
C ASP A 6 0.52 -11.95 12.54
N ASN A 7 0.62 -11.03 13.51
CA ASN A 7 1.10 -9.67 13.22
C ASN A 7 2.58 -9.63 12.83
N ASP A 8 3.38 -10.58 13.32
CA ASP A 8 4.79 -10.65 13.00
C ASP A 8 5.02 -11.03 11.54
N LEU A 9 4.30 -12.05 11.08
CA LEU A 9 4.27 -12.50 9.70
C LEU A 9 3.69 -11.43 8.77
N LEU A 10 2.55 -10.83 9.15
CA LEU A 10 1.91 -9.79 8.34
C LEU A 10 2.84 -8.59 8.10
N TRP A 11 3.65 -8.22 9.10
CA TRP A 11 4.65 -7.16 8.94
C TRP A 11 5.72 -7.52 7.89
N ASP A 12 6.21 -8.76 7.89
CA ASP A 12 7.21 -9.21 6.92
C ASP A 12 6.63 -9.27 5.50
N GLU A 13 5.43 -9.86 5.35
CA GLU A 13 4.71 -9.93 4.08
C GLU A 13 4.40 -8.53 3.53
N PHE A 14 3.92 -7.62 4.39
CA PHE A 14 3.65 -6.24 4.02
C PHE A 14 4.90 -5.54 3.48
N HIS A 15 6.04 -5.66 4.16
CA HIS A 15 7.29 -5.06 3.71
C HIS A 15 7.90 -5.75 2.48
N ARG A 16 7.45 -6.97 2.15
CA ARG A 16 7.81 -7.64 0.90
C ARG A 16 6.96 -7.14 -0.27
N VAL A 17 5.67 -6.96 -0.05
CA VAL A 17 4.73 -6.49 -1.07
C VAL A 17 4.90 -4.99 -1.33
N VAL A 18 5.02 -4.17 -0.29
CA VAL A 18 5.28 -2.74 -0.43
C VAL A 18 6.75 -2.54 -0.76
N ASN A 19 7.05 -2.58 -2.06
CA ASN A 19 8.40 -2.54 -2.62
C ASN A 19 8.88 -1.12 -2.96
N MET A 20 8.01 -0.11 -2.80
CA MET A 20 8.36 1.31 -2.87
C MET A 20 8.69 1.84 -1.47
N ASN A 21 9.75 2.63 -1.37
CA ASN A 21 10.05 3.29 -0.09
C ASN A 21 9.14 4.50 0.14
N SER A 22 9.20 5.08 1.35
CA SER A 22 8.33 6.20 1.74
C SER A 22 8.54 7.47 0.92
N GLU A 23 9.74 7.72 0.39
CA GLU A 23 9.99 8.86 -0.49
C GLU A 23 9.39 8.64 -1.88
N GLU A 24 9.56 7.43 -2.43
CA GLU A 24 8.99 7.03 -3.72
C GLU A 24 7.46 7.10 -3.70
N LEU A 25 6.83 6.50 -2.69
CA LEU A 25 5.37 6.50 -2.54
C LEU A 25 4.84 7.93 -2.34
N ARG A 26 5.52 8.76 -1.54
CA ARG A 26 5.11 10.15 -1.33
C ARG A 26 5.18 10.97 -2.61
N ALA A 27 6.24 10.78 -3.40
CA ALA A 27 6.39 11.47 -4.67
C ALA A 27 5.29 11.05 -5.66
N PHE A 28 4.96 9.75 -5.68
CA PHE A 28 3.89 9.21 -6.51
C PHE A 28 2.53 9.81 -6.13
N LEU A 29 2.13 9.74 -4.85
CA LEU A 29 0.84 10.28 -4.38
C LEU A 29 0.71 11.80 -4.61
N LEU A 30 1.81 12.54 -4.53
CA LEU A 30 1.80 13.98 -4.83
C LEU A 30 1.60 14.25 -6.33
N ALA A 31 2.22 13.44 -7.18
CA ALA A 31 2.08 13.56 -8.62
C ALA A 31 0.66 13.19 -9.05
N ASP A 32 0.12 12.09 -8.53
CA ASP A 32 -1.25 11.62 -8.75
C ASP A 32 -2.29 12.68 -8.33
N ALA A 33 -2.19 13.21 -7.12
CA ALA A 33 -3.11 14.25 -6.64
C ALA A 33 -3.03 15.58 -7.43
N SER A 34 -1.97 15.79 -8.21
CA SER A 34 -1.81 16.98 -9.06
C SER A 34 -2.30 16.77 -10.49
N ASP A 35 -2.57 15.52 -10.89
CA ASP A 35 -2.97 15.17 -12.23
C ASP A 35 -4.52 15.15 -12.31
N GLU A 36 -5.12 16.28 -12.70
CA GLU A 36 -6.59 16.41 -12.85
C GLU A 36 -7.16 15.58 -14.02
N GLU A 37 -6.32 15.07 -14.94
CA GLU A 37 -6.71 14.24 -16.10
C GLU A 37 -6.32 12.76 -15.95
N GLY A 38 -5.48 12.42 -14.98
CA GLY A 38 -4.92 11.09 -14.74
C GLY A 38 -5.86 10.22 -13.95
N PHE A 39 -5.77 8.91 -14.19
CA PHE A 39 -6.62 7.85 -13.65
C PHE A 39 -6.86 8.03 -12.14
N PRO A 40 -7.97 8.67 -11.73
CA PRO A 40 -8.16 8.99 -10.33
C PRO A 40 -8.32 7.66 -9.59
N PRO A 41 -7.74 7.54 -8.38
CA PRO A 41 -7.93 6.35 -7.56
C PRO A 41 -9.42 6.07 -7.38
N ASP A 42 -9.82 4.80 -7.49
CA ASP A 42 -11.22 4.43 -7.33
C ASP A 42 -11.70 4.86 -5.92
N PRO A 43 -12.70 5.76 -5.82
CA PRO A 43 -13.11 6.33 -4.54
C PRO A 43 -13.87 5.31 -3.68
N ASP A 44 -14.42 4.26 -4.27
CA ASP A 44 -15.09 3.17 -3.53
C ASP A 44 -14.05 2.30 -2.80
N LEU A 45 -12.85 2.18 -3.37
CA LEU A 45 -11.73 1.45 -2.80
C LEU A 45 -10.92 2.24 -1.76
N GLY A 46 -11.13 3.56 -1.63
CA GLY A 46 -10.47 4.38 -0.60
C GLY A 46 -8.94 4.48 -0.74
N ILE A 47 -8.44 4.28 -1.96
CA ILE A 47 -7.02 4.10 -2.27
C ILE A 47 -6.13 5.27 -1.82
N ASP A 48 -6.58 6.51 -2.02
CA ASP A 48 -5.84 7.71 -1.58
C ASP A 48 -5.67 7.75 -0.03
N GLU A 49 -6.66 7.29 0.72
CA GLU A 49 -6.55 7.15 2.19
C GLU A 49 -5.58 6.02 2.56
N LEU A 50 -5.65 4.88 1.87
CA LEU A 50 -4.76 3.74 2.08
C LEU A 50 -3.28 4.10 1.81
N GLY A 51 -2.98 4.79 0.71
CA GLY A 51 -1.62 5.23 0.39
C GLY A 51 -1.00 6.12 1.47
N ARG A 52 -1.80 7.07 2.00
CA ARG A 52 -1.38 7.92 3.12
C ARG A 52 -1.17 7.12 4.41
N ALA A 53 -2.00 6.10 4.66
CA ALA A 53 -1.83 5.21 5.80
C ALA A 53 -0.57 4.33 5.65
N VAL A 54 -0.26 3.83 4.45
CA VAL A 54 0.99 3.11 4.16
C VAL A 54 2.21 3.96 4.47
N LEU A 55 2.24 5.23 4.03
CA LEU A 55 3.32 6.16 4.38
C LEU A 55 3.52 6.30 5.89
N HIS A 56 2.42 6.34 6.64
CA HIS A 56 2.48 6.41 8.10
C HIS A 56 3.09 5.14 8.71
N ILE A 57 2.74 3.97 8.16
CA ILE A 57 3.24 2.65 8.62
C ILE A 57 4.72 2.47 8.30
N LEU A 58 5.17 2.87 7.09
CA LEU A 58 6.58 2.81 6.69
C LEU A 58 7.50 3.65 7.60
N GLY A 59 6.94 4.67 8.29
CA GLY A 59 7.65 5.48 9.27
C GLY A 59 7.66 4.92 10.69
N LYS A 60 6.95 3.82 10.96
CA LYS A 60 6.82 3.20 12.29
C LYS A 60 7.79 2.05 12.48
N ARG A 61 8.03 1.71 13.74
CA ARG A 61 8.63 0.43 14.12
C ARG A 61 7.52 -0.58 14.36
N LYS A 62 7.79 -1.85 14.07
CA LYS A 62 6.85 -2.97 14.31
C LYS A 62 6.22 -2.98 15.70
N GLY A 63 6.98 -2.64 16.74
CA GLY A 63 6.48 -2.59 18.13
C GLY A 63 5.56 -1.41 18.44
N ASP A 64 5.52 -0.40 17.56
CA ASP A 64 4.69 0.80 17.67
C ASP A 64 3.40 0.70 16.83
N LEU A 65 3.12 -0.46 16.22
CA LEU A 65 1.91 -0.67 15.42
C LEU A 65 0.65 -0.69 16.26
N THR A 66 -0.35 0.02 15.77
CA THR A 66 -1.71 0.03 16.31
C THR A 66 -2.58 -0.99 15.58
N LYS A 67 -3.77 -1.27 16.13
CA LYS A 67 -4.74 -2.16 15.45
C LYS A 67 -5.13 -1.64 14.06
N VAL A 68 -5.26 -0.33 13.91
CA VAL A 68 -5.57 0.33 12.63
C VAL A 68 -4.45 0.09 11.62
N ASP A 69 -3.19 0.19 12.05
CA ASP A 69 -2.05 -0.07 11.15
C ASP A 69 -2.07 -1.51 10.64
N VAL A 70 -2.40 -2.47 11.51
CA VAL A 70 -2.53 -3.87 11.15
C VAL A 70 -3.70 -4.09 10.16
N GLU A 71 -4.82 -3.40 10.34
CA GLU A 71 -5.95 -3.45 9.41
C GLU A 71 -5.61 -2.86 8.04
N VAL A 72 -4.87 -1.75 7.99
CA VAL A 72 -4.36 -1.17 6.75
C VAL A 72 -3.41 -2.13 6.05
N MET A 73 -2.46 -2.74 6.78
CA MET A 73 -1.55 -3.75 6.21
C MET A 73 -2.33 -4.90 5.54
N ARG A 74 -3.41 -5.39 6.17
CA ARG A 74 -4.26 -6.43 5.58
C ARG A 74 -4.99 -5.97 4.33
N GLN A 75 -5.54 -4.76 4.35
CA GLN A 75 -6.24 -4.19 3.18
C GLN A 75 -5.29 -4.04 1.98
N VAL A 76 -4.06 -3.60 2.21
CA VAL A 76 -3.05 -3.49 1.15
C VAL A 76 -2.70 -4.85 0.57
N MET A 77 -2.53 -5.88 1.41
CA MET A 77 -2.29 -7.25 0.95
C MET A 77 -3.46 -7.76 0.10
N ASP A 78 -4.69 -7.61 0.59
CA ASP A 78 -5.91 -8.05 -0.09
C ASP A 78 -6.09 -7.33 -1.45
N LEU A 79 -5.80 -6.04 -1.50
CA LEU A 79 -5.82 -5.25 -2.74
C LEU A 79 -4.83 -5.79 -3.76
N VAL A 80 -3.57 -6.01 -3.35
CA VAL A 80 -2.51 -6.53 -4.22
C VAL A 80 -2.85 -7.94 -4.70
N GLU A 81 -3.36 -8.80 -3.83
CA GLU A 81 -3.81 -10.15 -4.18
C GLU A 81 -5.00 -10.12 -5.16
N THR A 82 -5.93 -9.18 -4.98
CA THR A 82 -7.13 -9.03 -5.83
C THR A 82 -6.79 -8.49 -7.21
N MET A 83 -5.91 -7.49 -7.29
CA MET A 83 -5.43 -6.95 -8.56
C MET A 83 -4.53 -7.95 -9.28
N GLY A 84 -3.76 -8.75 -8.53
CA GLY A 84 -2.89 -9.79 -9.05
C GLY A 84 -1.75 -9.25 -9.92
N ASP A 85 -1.24 -10.08 -10.84
CA ASP A 85 -0.15 -9.75 -11.77
C ASP A 85 -0.59 -8.83 -12.94
N ARG A 86 -1.65 -8.04 -12.75
CA ARG A 86 -2.12 -7.12 -13.79
C ARG A 86 -1.10 -6.00 -13.96
N THR A 87 -0.67 -5.84 -15.20
CA THR A 87 0.39 -4.90 -15.59
C THR A 87 -0.11 -3.85 -16.56
N ASP A 88 -1.43 -3.75 -16.78
CA ASP A 88 -2.02 -2.60 -17.46
C ASP A 88 -1.79 -1.32 -16.65
N ASP A 89 -1.77 -0.18 -17.35
CA ASP A 89 -1.42 1.12 -16.78
C ASP A 89 -2.32 1.52 -15.61
N GLU A 90 -3.61 1.17 -15.66
CA GLU A 90 -4.59 1.46 -14.60
C GLU A 90 -4.31 0.63 -13.34
N SER A 91 -4.23 -0.69 -13.47
CA SER A 91 -3.94 -1.58 -12.33
C SER A 91 -2.57 -1.25 -11.72
N ARG A 92 -1.57 -0.93 -12.56
CA ARG A 92 -0.25 -0.50 -12.08
C ARG A 92 -0.33 0.79 -11.28
N HIS A 93 -1.09 1.76 -11.77
CA HIS A 93 -1.28 3.04 -11.09
C HIS A 93 -1.91 2.84 -9.71
N GLU A 94 -2.97 2.03 -9.62
CA GLU A 94 -3.61 1.70 -8.36
C GLU A 94 -2.68 0.94 -7.41
N LEU A 95 -1.91 -0.03 -7.89
CA LEU A 95 -0.93 -0.73 -7.05
C LEU A 95 0.16 0.21 -6.51
N MET A 96 0.65 1.13 -7.35
CA MET A 96 1.68 2.09 -6.95
C MET A 96 1.18 3.09 -5.90
N SER A 97 -0.11 3.41 -5.90
CA SER A 97 -0.71 4.29 -4.90
C SER A 97 -0.70 3.71 -3.47
N VAL A 98 -0.57 2.38 -3.32
CA VAL A 98 -0.35 1.70 -2.03
C VAL A 98 1.11 1.27 -1.83
N GLY A 99 2.01 1.69 -2.72
CA GLY A 99 3.45 1.44 -2.62
C GLY A 99 3.93 0.11 -3.19
N HIS A 100 3.10 -0.55 -4.02
CA HIS A 100 3.50 -1.74 -4.77
C HIS A 100 3.76 -1.38 -6.23
N ASP A 101 5.00 -1.51 -6.71
CA ASP A 101 5.32 -1.42 -8.13
C ASP A 101 5.40 -2.84 -8.74
N PRO A 102 4.44 -3.26 -9.58
CA PRO A 102 4.45 -4.60 -10.18
C PRO A 102 5.63 -4.83 -11.15
N LEU A 103 6.31 -3.77 -11.59
CA LEU A 103 7.47 -3.89 -12.49
C LEU A 103 8.80 -4.14 -11.74
N ARG A 104 8.79 -4.09 -10.41
CA ARG A 104 9.97 -4.34 -9.55
C ARG A 104 10.03 -5.77 -8.99
N GLY A 105 9.05 -6.61 -9.36
CA GLY A 105 8.94 -8.02 -8.94
C GLY A 105 9.90 -8.96 -9.66
#